data_AF-A0A059F336-F1
#
_entry.id   AF-A0A059F336-F1
#
_cell.length_a   1.000
_cell.length_b   1.000
_cell.length_c   1.000
_cell.angle_alpha   90.00
_cell.angle_beta   90.00
_cell.angle_gamma   90.00
#
_symmetry.space_group_name_H-M   'P 1'
#
loop_
_entity.id
_entity.type
_entity.pdbx_description
1 polymer ?
#
loop_
_entity_poly.entity_id
_entity_poly.type
_entity_poly.pdbx_seq_one_letter_code
_entity_poly.pdbx_strand_id
1 'polypeptide(L)'
;MHKLIDFIRSDTRKILNSNLTLSKIQKIYFYSLIIEMIGKNIFRTKRELFYMAVPLFKTQTTVDKLVKNITLDFPMVTNLIKPSLKGLYCGKVDFYYNEVVMSNYNKIDFIPDLTSIDKVKFSDKFG
;
A
#
# COMPACT_ATOMS: atom_id res chain seq x y z
N MET A 1 -2.76 2.99 15.47
CA MET A 1 -1.33 2.60 15.39
C MET A 1 -0.90 1.74 16.59
N HIS A 2 -1.09 2.16 17.84
CA HIS A 2 -0.69 1.39 19.03
C HIS A 2 -1.13 -0.09 19.04
N LYS A 3 -2.42 -0.37 18.78
CA LYS A 3 -2.96 -1.74 18.70
C LYS A 3 -2.24 -2.65 17.67
N LEU A 4 -1.81 -2.09 16.53
CA LEU A 4 -1.07 -2.84 15.51
C LEU A 4 0.35 -3.17 15.98
N ILE A 5 1.03 -2.21 16.61
CA ILE A 5 2.37 -2.41 17.15
C ILE A 5 2.35 -3.48 18.24
N ASP A 6 1.36 -3.44 19.14
CA ASP A 6 1.21 -4.42 20.20
C ASP A 6 0.88 -5.83 19.64
N PHE A 7 0.03 -5.90 18.62
CA PHE A 7 -0.24 -7.14 17.91
C PHE A 7 1.03 -7.72 17.27
N ILE A 8 1.77 -6.90 16.51
CA ILE A 8 3.03 -7.32 15.87
C ILE A 8 4.02 -7.84 16.91
N ARG A 9 4.17 -7.14 18.03
CA ARG A 9 5.07 -7.54 19.12
C ARG A 9 4.65 -8.88 19.73
N SER A 10 3.37 -9.05 20.03
CA SER A 10 2.82 -10.28 20.60
C SER A 10 2.98 -11.48 19.66
N ASP A 11 2.59 -11.31 18.39
CA ASP A 11 2.66 -12.37 17.39
C ASP A 11 4.10 -12.75 17.06
N THR A 12 5.01 -11.77 16.94
CA THR A 12 6.44 -12.02 16.75
C THR A 12 7.02 -12.85 17.91
N ARG A 13 6.67 -12.53 19.16
CA ARG A 13 7.11 -13.30 20.33
C ARG A 13 6.60 -14.75 20.29
N LYS A 14 5.35 -14.96 19.86
CA LYS A 14 4.80 -16.32 19.66
C LYS A 14 5.55 -17.08 18.57
N ILE A 15 5.88 -16.42 17.46
CA ILE A 15 6.64 -17.02 16.36
C ILE A 15 8.05 -17.42 16.83
N LEU A 16 8.75 -16.55 17.55
CA LEU A 16 10.10 -16.80 18.06
C LEU A 16 10.16 -17.96 19.08
N ASN A 17 9.08 -18.17 19.84
CA ASN A 17 8.97 -19.30 20.78
C ASN A 17 8.54 -20.62 20.11
N SER A 18 8.57 -20.69 18.78
CA SER A 18 8.15 -21.86 18.00
C SER A 18 9.19 -22.21 16.94
N ASN A 19 9.08 -23.38 16.32
CA ASN A 19 9.98 -23.76 15.23
C ASN A 19 9.94 -22.73 14.09
N LEU A 20 11.11 -22.18 13.74
CA LEU A 20 11.27 -21.14 12.74
C LEU A 20 11.29 -21.73 11.32
N THR A 21 10.16 -21.60 10.64
CA THR A 21 10.04 -21.91 9.21
C THR A 21 10.35 -20.67 8.37
N LEU A 22 10.68 -20.84 7.08
CA LEU A 22 10.87 -19.73 6.15
C LEU A 22 9.67 -18.76 6.15
N SER A 23 8.43 -19.28 6.16
CA SER A 23 7.22 -18.46 6.19
C SER A 23 7.12 -17.57 7.44
N LYS A 24 7.55 -18.09 8.59
CA LYS A 24 7.62 -17.34 9.84
C LYS A 24 8.69 -16.25 9.80
N ILE A 25 9.86 -16.55 9.24
CA ILE A 25 10.95 -15.56 9.06
C ILE A 25 10.50 -14.43 8.12
N GLN A 26 9.87 -14.78 6.99
CA GLN A 26 9.29 -13.81 6.05
C GLN A 26 8.26 -12.90 6.73
N LYS A 27 7.41 -13.48 7.60
CA LYS A 27 6.41 -12.72 8.36
C LYS A 27 7.04 -11.77 9.37
N ILE A 28 8.05 -12.21 10.12
CA ILE A 28 8.81 -11.37 11.06
C ILE A 28 9.47 -10.20 10.32
N TYR A 29 10.15 -10.47 9.20
CA TYR A 29 10.78 -9.41 8.42
C TYR A 29 9.77 -8.43 7.84
N PHE A 30 8.63 -8.92 7.35
CA PHE A 30 7.54 -8.04 6.92
C PHE A 30 7.03 -7.16 8.07
N TYR A 31 6.89 -7.69 9.29
CA TYR A 31 6.54 -6.90 10.46
C TYR A 31 7.58 -5.84 10.80
N SER A 32 8.88 -6.13 10.69
CA SER A 32 9.90 -5.10 10.91
C SER A 32 9.80 -3.95 9.90
N LEU A 33 9.48 -4.24 8.63
CA LEU A 33 9.22 -3.21 7.62
C LEU A 33 8.02 -2.33 8.00
N ILE A 34 6.93 -2.94 8.49
CA ILE A 34 5.75 -2.17 8.95
C ILE A 34 6.12 -1.23 10.08
N ILE A 35 6.84 -1.72 11.10
CA ILE A 35 7.28 -0.89 12.24
C ILE A 35 8.21 0.23 11.77
N GLU A 36 9.13 -0.05 10.86
CA GLU A 36 10.02 0.97 10.29
C GLU A 36 9.23 2.06 9.56
N MET A 37 8.29 1.67 8.70
CA MET A 37 7.43 2.60 7.96
C MET A 37 6.63 3.50 8.90
N ILE A 38 6.08 2.92 9.97
CA ILE A 38 5.39 3.67 11.03
C ILE A 38 6.33 4.67 11.70
N GLY A 39 7.52 4.22 12.13
CA GLY A 39 8.47 5.04 12.87
C GLY A 39 9.06 6.18 12.04
N LYS A 40 9.26 5.97 10.73
CA LYS A 40 9.78 6.97 9.80
C LYS A 40 8.68 7.80 9.11
N ASN A 41 7.41 7.48 9.34
CA ASN A 41 6.26 8.08 8.66
C ASN A 41 6.39 8.03 7.12
N ILE A 42 6.78 6.88 6.58
CA ILE A 42 6.94 6.65 5.13
C ILE A 42 5.92 5.61 4.64
N PHE A 43 5.60 5.67 3.36
CA PHE A 43 4.77 4.69 2.66
C PHE A 43 5.59 3.95 1.60
N ARG A 44 5.15 2.74 1.25
CA ARG A 44 5.77 1.91 0.21
C ARG A 44 4.72 1.19 -0.61
N THR A 45 5.05 0.82 -1.82
CA THR A 45 4.25 -0.09 -2.64
C THR A 45 4.59 -1.55 -2.31
N LYS A 46 3.67 -2.48 -2.63
CA LYS A 46 3.94 -3.93 -2.49
C LYS A 46 5.17 -4.39 -3.28
N ARG A 47 5.50 -3.71 -4.39
CA ARG A 47 6.67 -4.01 -5.21
C ARG A 47 7.96 -3.55 -4.53
N GLU A 48 7.97 -2.35 -3.97
CA GLU A 48 9.11 -1.89 -3.17
C GLU A 48 9.37 -2.83 -2.00
N LEU A 49 8.34 -3.23 -1.25
CA LEU A 49 8.47 -4.19 -0.15
C LEU A 49 9.10 -5.52 -0.62
N PHE A 50 8.70 -6.03 -1.78
CA PHE A 50 9.32 -7.22 -2.37
C PHE A 50 10.79 -7.00 -2.69
N TYR A 51 11.15 -5.86 -3.29
CA TYR A 51 12.51 -5.53 -3.66
C TYR A 51 13.45 -5.30 -2.48
N MET A 52 12.94 -4.92 -1.30
CA MET A 52 13.75 -4.76 -0.09
C MET A 52 14.42 -6.07 0.36
N ALA A 53 13.84 -7.23 0.05
CA ALA A 53 14.42 -8.52 0.40
C ALA A 53 13.98 -9.64 -0.56
N VAL A 54 14.29 -9.49 -1.86
CA VAL A 54 13.95 -10.47 -2.90
C VAL A 54 14.35 -11.91 -2.52
N PRO A 55 15.59 -12.18 -2.04
CA PRO A 55 16.00 -13.55 -1.71
C PRO A 55 15.16 -14.17 -0.58
N LEU A 56 14.69 -13.35 0.35
CA LEU A 56 13.87 -13.80 1.47
C LEU A 56 12.42 -14.05 1.04
N PHE A 57 11.80 -13.10 0.35
CA PHE A 57 10.39 -13.21 -0.05
C PHE A 57 10.16 -14.21 -1.19
N LYS A 58 11.17 -14.43 -2.04
CA LYS A 58 11.19 -15.33 -3.21
C LYS A 58 10.23 -14.93 -4.33
N THR A 59 8.99 -14.58 -4.02
CA THR A 59 7.96 -14.23 -5.00
C THR A 59 7.14 -13.02 -4.55
N GLN A 60 6.60 -12.27 -5.52
CA GLN A 60 5.66 -11.18 -5.24
C GLN A 60 4.42 -11.69 -4.48
N THR A 61 3.94 -12.89 -4.82
CA THR A 61 2.78 -13.54 -4.19
C THR A 61 2.96 -13.71 -2.68
N THR A 62 4.18 -13.91 -2.20
CA THR A 62 4.48 -13.96 -0.76
C THR A 62 4.14 -12.64 -0.07
N VAL A 63 4.62 -11.52 -0.62
CA VAL A 63 4.32 -10.18 -0.08
C VAL A 63 2.83 -9.89 -0.19
N ASP A 64 2.20 -10.22 -1.31
CA ASP A 64 0.77 -9.98 -1.51
C ASP A 64 -0.09 -10.70 -0.45
N LYS A 65 0.27 -11.95 -0.10
CA LYS A 65 -0.37 -12.72 0.98
C LYS A 65 -0.15 -12.09 2.35
N LEU A 66 1.09 -11.67 2.66
CA LEU A 66 1.41 -11.03 3.94
C LEU A 66 0.64 -9.72 4.13
N VAL A 67 0.59 -8.89 3.09
CA VAL A 67 -0.20 -7.66 3.09
C VAL A 67 -1.68 -7.95 3.25
N LYS A 68 -2.22 -8.89 2.46
CA LYS A 68 -3.64 -9.27 2.58
C LYS A 68 -3.99 -9.70 3.99
N ASN A 69 -3.20 -10.61 4.58
CA ASN A 69 -3.46 -11.16 5.90
C ASN A 69 -3.47 -10.08 6.98
N ILE A 70 -2.48 -9.18 6.99
CA ILE A 70 -2.45 -8.12 8.02
C ILE A 70 -3.57 -7.09 7.81
N THR A 71 -3.96 -6.80 6.56
CA THR A 71 -5.03 -5.83 6.27
C THR A 71 -6.42 -6.34 6.63
N LEU A 72 -6.62 -7.66 6.77
CA LEU A 72 -7.88 -8.23 7.26
C LEU A 72 -8.15 -7.80 8.70
N ASP A 73 -7.14 -7.88 9.56
CA ASP A 73 -7.25 -7.53 10.98
C ASP A 73 -7.02 -6.03 11.20
N PHE A 74 -6.20 -5.41 10.34
CA PHE A 74 -5.76 -4.03 10.48
C PHE A 74 -5.88 -3.27 9.15
N PRO A 75 -7.10 -2.86 8.75
CA PRO A 75 -7.33 -2.18 7.48
C PRO A 75 -6.48 -0.92 7.28
N MET A 76 -6.15 -0.20 8.36
CA MET A 76 -5.32 1.02 8.26
C MET A 76 -3.89 0.78 7.74
N VAL A 77 -3.42 -0.47 7.64
CA VAL A 77 -2.14 -0.80 7.00
C VAL A 77 -2.12 -0.39 5.52
N THR A 78 -3.29 -0.27 4.87
CA THR A 78 -3.38 0.25 3.49
C THR A 78 -2.87 1.68 3.34
N ASN A 79 -2.88 2.47 4.42
CA ASN A 79 -2.31 3.83 4.43
C ASN A 79 -0.77 3.82 4.36
N LEU A 80 -0.14 2.73 4.82
CA LEU A 80 1.32 2.53 4.75
C LEU A 80 1.73 1.86 3.43
N ILE A 81 0.85 1.02 2.86
CA ILE A 81 1.13 0.24 1.67
C ILE A 81 0.27 0.71 0.49
N LYS A 82 0.74 1.74 -0.21
CA LYS A 82 -0.01 2.36 -1.32
C LYS A 82 0.06 1.51 -2.61
N PRO A 83 -1.01 1.50 -3.43
CA PRO A 83 -0.96 0.91 -4.76
C PRO A 83 0.00 1.69 -5.66
N SER A 84 0.57 1.02 -6.67
CA SER A 84 1.27 1.73 -7.75
C SER A 84 0.22 2.43 -8.62
N LEU A 85 0.24 3.76 -8.67
CA LEU A 85 -0.66 4.60 -9.46
C LEU A 85 -0.40 4.38 -10.97
N LYS A 86 -1.01 3.33 -11.52
CA LYS A 86 -0.84 2.90 -12.92
C LYS A 86 -2.14 2.92 -13.72
N GLY A 87 -3.25 3.32 -13.09
CA GLY A 87 -4.53 3.44 -13.77
C GLY A 87 -4.41 4.52 -14.84
N LEU A 88 -4.99 4.27 -16.01
CA LEU A 88 -5.09 5.25 -17.09
C LEU A 88 -6.53 5.72 -17.21
N TYR A 89 -6.70 6.98 -17.59
CA TYR A 89 -7.99 7.53 -18.01
C TYR A 89 -7.84 8.22 -19.37
N CYS A 90 -8.97 8.34 -20.06
CA CYS A 90 -9.06 9.04 -21.35
C CYS A 90 -10.34 9.88 -21.32
N GLY A 91 -10.28 11.06 -21.94
CA GLY A 91 -11.38 12.02 -21.96
C GLY A 91 -11.16 13.24 -21.07
N LYS A 92 -12.12 14.16 -21.11
CA LYS A 92 -12.08 15.42 -20.36
C LYS A 92 -12.44 15.20 -18.91
N VAL A 93 -11.42 15.19 -18.06
CA VAL A 93 -11.56 14.99 -16.61
C VAL A 93 -10.95 16.18 -15.88
N ASP A 94 -11.75 16.77 -14.99
CA ASP A 94 -11.30 17.79 -14.04
C ASP A 94 -11.18 17.18 -12.65
N PHE A 95 -9.98 17.28 -12.07
CA PHE A 95 -9.67 16.89 -10.71
C PHE A 95 -9.59 18.12 -9.81
N TYR A 96 -10.31 18.13 -8.70
CA TYR A 96 -10.39 19.27 -7.79
C TYR A 96 -9.61 18.96 -6.50
N TYR A 97 -8.68 19.83 -6.13
CA TYR A 97 -7.93 19.77 -4.88
C TYR A 97 -7.79 21.16 -4.27
N ASN A 98 -8.33 21.39 -3.06
CA ASN A 98 -8.19 22.65 -2.33
C ASN A 98 -8.45 23.88 -3.23
N GLU A 99 -9.59 23.91 -3.93
CA GLU A 99 -10.02 24.96 -4.87
C GLU A 99 -9.21 25.07 -6.19
N VAL A 100 -8.12 24.31 -6.34
CA VAL A 100 -7.36 24.21 -7.59
C VAL A 100 -7.98 23.14 -8.49
N VAL A 101 -8.14 23.45 -9.77
CA VAL A 101 -8.61 22.52 -10.79
C VAL A 101 -7.44 22.07 -11.65
N MET A 102 -7.16 20.76 -11.60
CA MET A 102 -6.30 20.10 -12.57
C MET A 102 -7.16 19.57 -13.70
N SER A 103 -7.19 20.31 -14.79
CA SER A 103 -7.92 19.93 -15.98
C SER A 103 -7.01 19.20 -16.97
N ASN A 104 -7.45 18.02 -17.41
CA ASN A 104 -6.82 17.35 -18.54
C ASN A 104 -7.80 17.28 -19.70
N TYR A 105 -7.49 18.03 -20.76
CA TYR A 105 -8.41 18.22 -21.88
C TYR A 105 -8.07 17.43 -23.14
N ASN A 106 -6.95 16.68 -23.20
CA ASN A 106 -6.65 15.72 -24.27
C ASN A 106 -5.32 14.98 -24.06
N LYS A 107 -5.39 13.73 -23.61
CA LYS A 107 -4.56 12.54 -23.94
C LYS A 107 -4.92 11.42 -22.95
N ILE A 108 -4.61 10.17 -23.32
CA ILE A 108 -4.54 9.09 -22.32
C ILE A 108 -3.53 9.52 -21.26
N ASP A 109 -3.93 9.58 -20.00
CA ASP A 109 -3.07 10.02 -18.89
C ASP A 109 -3.27 9.13 -17.66
N PHE A 110 -2.35 9.23 -16.70
CA PHE A 110 -2.40 8.48 -15.45
C PHE A 110 -3.39 9.08 -14.47
N ILE A 111 -4.19 8.22 -13.84
CA ILE A 111 -5.03 8.60 -12.70
C ILE A 111 -4.09 9.09 -11.59
N PRO A 112 -4.21 10.35 -11.15
CA PRO A 112 -3.37 10.91 -10.10
C PRO A 112 -3.66 10.24 -8.74
N ASP A 113 -2.84 10.51 -7.72
CA ASP A 113 -3.14 10.07 -6.36
C ASP A 113 -4.47 10.71 -5.91
N LEU A 114 -5.52 9.91 -5.79
CA LEU A 114 -6.84 10.37 -5.40
C LEU A 114 -6.97 10.65 -3.89
N THR A 115 -5.94 10.36 -3.08
CA THR A 115 -6.00 10.53 -1.61
C THR A 115 -6.35 11.97 -1.21
N SER A 116 -5.91 12.94 -2.01
CA SER A 116 -6.13 14.36 -1.75
C SER A 116 -7.25 14.95 -2.60
N ILE A 117 -7.90 14.20 -3.49
CA ILE A 117 -8.84 14.78 -4.45
C ILE A 117 -10.24 14.87 -3.86
N ASP A 118 -10.78 16.09 -3.84
CA ASP A 118 -12.09 16.40 -3.25
C ASP A 118 -13.24 16.01 -4.18
N LYS A 119 -13.04 16.21 -5.49
CA LYS A 119 -14.06 15.99 -6.50
C LYS A 119 -13.42 15.64 -7.84
N VAL A 120 -14.14 14.82 -8.62
CA VAL A 120 -13.81 14.53 -10.01
C VAL A 120 -15.03 14.86 -10.87
N LYS A 121 -14.83 15.58 -11.97
CA LYS A 121 -15.89 15.91 -12.94
C LYS A 121 -15.51 15.41 -14.32
N PHE A 122 -16.38 14.60 -14.90
CA PHE A 122 -16.27 14.14 -16.28
C PHE A 122 -17.08 15.09 -17.17
N SER A 123 -16.46 15.62 -18.22
CA SER A 123 -17.07 16.60 -19.11
C SER A 123 -17.47 16.02 -20.46
N ASP A 124 -17.10 14.77 -20.75
CA ASP A 124 -17.52 14.08 -21.97
C ASP A 124 -18.91 13.48 -21.80
N LYS A 125 -19.81 13.85 -22.72
CA LYS A 125 -21.07 13.13 -22.93
C LYS A 125 -20.74 11.93 -23.82
N PHE A 126 -20.87 10.72 -23.30
CA PHE A 126 -20.99 9.54 -24.17
C PHE A 126 -22.31 9.70 -24.92
N GLY A 127 -22.23 10.19 -26.16
CA GLY A 127 -23.34 10.29 -27.10
C GLY A 127 -23.59 8.96 -27.79
#